data_AF-B3VPZ2-F1
#
_entry.id   AF-B3VPZ2-F1
#
_cell.length_a   1.000
_cell.length_b   1.000
_cell.length_c   1.000
_cell.angle_alpha   90.00
_cell.angle_beta   90.00
_cell.angle_gamma   90.00
#
_symmetry.space_group_name_H-M   'P 1'
#
loop_
_entity.id
_entity.type
_entity.pdbx_description
1 polymer ?
#
loop_
_entity_poly.entity_id
_entity_poly.type
_entity_poly.pdbx_seq_one_letter_code
_entity_poly.pdbx_strand_id
1 'polypeptide(L)'
;MHRSPGVFFDHDKGKTHSSGKLLFAARIIPYRGSWLDIEFDAKDVVHARIDRRRKIPVTSLLMALGMDGEEILSTFYDIVTATRGDNGWIVPFDPEKLRGTKASEDYVDAASGEVVVEAGKKITARLARQLVEKGVKSLVVSDEQVLGRYLGEDIVNFETGEIYAEAGDEVSEKMLDQLRELNREEIALLEIDHVNVGAYMRNTLAADKNESREDALFDIYRVMRPGEPPTIETAEAMFQSLFFDPERYDLSAVGRVKMNMRLDLQTEDTMRVLRKEDILAVIRMLLDLRDGRGEIDDIDNLGNRRVRSVGELMENQYRVGLLRMERAIKERMSSVEIDTVMPQDLINAKPAAAAVREFFGSSQLSQFMDQTNPLSEITHKRRLSALGPGGLT
;
A
#
# COMPACT_ATOMS: atom_id res chain seq x y z
N MET A 1 6.48 -15.19 -22.05
CA MET A 1 5.33 -14.34 -21.76
C MET A 1 5.20 -14.29 -20.25
N HIS A 2 5.27 -13.10 -19.67
CA HIS A 2 5.24 -12.87 -18.23
C HIS A 2 4.26 -11.74 -17.94
N ARG A 3 3.91 -11.52 -16.68
CA ARG A 3 3.09 -10.35 -16.31
C ARG A 3 3.88 -9.07 -16.58
N SER A 4 3.24 -8.09 -17.22
CA SER A 4 3.87 -6.80 -17.45
C SER A 4 4.15 -6.10 -16.11
N PRO A 5 5.19 -5.26 -16.03
CA PRO A 5 5.36 -4.38 -14.88
C PRO A 5 4.15 -3.46 -14.65
N GLY A 6 3.88 -3.10 -13.41
CA GLY A 6 2.75 -2.26 -13.01
C GLY A 6 2.10 -2.69 -11.70
N VAL A 7 0.93 -2.14 -11.41
CA VAL A 7 0.06 -2.53 -10.29
C VAL A 7 -1.13 -3.34 -10.82
N PHE A 8 -1.55 -4.35 -10.06
CA PHE A 8 -2.70 -5.19 -10.37
C PHE A 8 -3.55 -5.38 -9.13
N PHE A 9 -4.86 -5.33 -9.30
CA PHE A 9 -5.85 -5.57 -8.26
C PHE A 9 -6.67 -6.81 -8.60
N ASP A 10 -6.75 -7.77 -7.69
CA ASP A 10 -7.60 -8.95 -7.84
C ASP A 10 -8.32 -9.32 -6.54
N HIS A 11 -9.13 -10.38 -6.63
CA HIS A 11 -9.65 -11.05 -5.45
C HIS A 11 -9.61 -12.57 -5.65
N ASP A 12 -9.62 -13.31 -4.54
CA ASP A 12 -9.54 -14.77 -4.50
C ASP A 12 -10.78 -15.52 -5.04
N LYS A 13 -11.78 -14.79 -5.53
CA LYS A 13 -13.12 -15.30 -5.93
C LYS A 13 -13.82 -16.09 -4.81
N GLY A 14 -13.54 -15.76 -3.55
CA GLY A 14 -14.13 -16.41 -2.38
C GLY A 14 -13.63 -17.85 -2.16
N LYS A 15 -12.51 -18.23 -2.76
CA LYS A 15 -11.97 -19.59 -2.68
C LYS A 15 -11.13 -19.84 -1.43
N THR A 16 -10.53 -18.80 -0.86
CA THR A 16 -9.55 -18.94 0.23
C THR A 16 -10.22 -19.04 1.59
N HIS A 17 -11.37 -18.41 1.79
CA HIS A 17 -12.09 -18.45 3.06
C HIS A 17 -13.43 -19.20 2.95
N SER A 18 -13.74 -20.04 3.93
CA SER A 18 -14.94 -20.89 3.95
C SER A 18 -16.26 -20.12 3.95
N SER A 19 -16.25 -18.85 4.41
CA SER A 19 -17.44 -17.99 4.35
C SER A 19 -17.77 -17.49 2.93
N GLY A 20 -16.91 -17.74 1.95
CA GLY A 20 -17.03 -17.19 0.59
C GLY A 20 -16.75 -15.69 0.50
N LYS A 21 -16.24 -15.07 1.57
CA LYS A 21 -15.83 -13.67 1.58
C LYS A 21 -14.72 -13.44 0.57
N LEU A 22 -14.88 -12.41 -0.26
CA LEU A 22 -13.88 -12.01 -1.23
C LEU A 22 -12.69 -11.37 -0.50
N LEU A 23 -11.50 -11.92 -0.72
CA LEU A 23 -10.25 -11.34 -0.23
C LEU A 23 -9.58 -10.61 -1.39
N PHE A 24 -9.53 -9.28 -1.28
CA PHE A 24 -8.90 -8.42 -2.27
C PHE A 24 -7.38 -8.33 -2.04
N ALA A 25 -6.64 -8.23 -3.13
CA ALA A 25 -5.20 -8.01 -3.08
C ALA A 25 -4.76 -7.04 -4.18
N ALA A 26 -3.75 -6.24 -3.86
CA ALA A 26 -3.00 -5.44 -4.80
C ALA A 26 -1.58 -6.00 -4.92
N ARG A 27 -1.05 -6.04 -6.14
CA ARG A 27 0.30 -6.54 -6.42
C ARG A 27 1.04 -5.54 -7.30
N ILE A 28 2.16 -5.04 -6.79
CA ILE A 28 3.10 -4.20 -7.53
C ILE A 28 4.22 -5.08 -8.07
N ILE A 29 4.27 -5.20 -9.39
CA ILE A 29 5.27 -5.97 -10.13
C ILE A 29 6.26 -5.02 -10.78
N PRO A 30 7.50 -4.93 -10.30
CA PRO A 30 8.52 -4.17 -11.01
C PRO A 30 9.01 -4.91 -12.26
N TYR A 31 9.64 -4.18 -13.17
CA TYR A 31 10.48 -4.79 -14.20
C TYR A 31 11.67 -5.51 -13.58
N ARG A 32 12.24 -4.91 -12.52
CA ARG A 32 13.36 -5.43 -11.73
C ARG A 32 13.29 -4.88 -10.32
N GLY A 33 13.53 -5.72 -9.32
CA GLY A 33 13.45 -5.36 -7.90
C GLY A 33 12.49 -6.26 -7.14
N SER A 34 12.25 -5.92 -5.89
CA SER A 34 11.37 -6.69 -4.99
C SER A 34 9.89 -6.50 -5.32
N TRP A 35 9.10 -7.56 -5.20
CA TRP A 35 7.65 -7.48 -5.37
C TRP A 35 7.01 -7.00 -4.07
N LEU A 36 5.98 -6.16 -4.17
CA LEU A 36 5.17 -5.71 -3.05
C LEU A 36 3.72 -6.16 -3.26
N ASP A 37 3.28 -7.10 -2.43
CA ASP A 37 1.90 -7.58 -2.37
C ASP A 37 1.22 -6.95 -1.14
N ILE A 38 0.00 -6.44 -1.30
CA ILE A 38 -0.84 -5.92 -0.22
C ILE A 38 -2.17 -6.68 -0.29
N GLU A 39 -2.57 -7.34 0.79
CA GLU A 39 -3.72 -8.25 0.77
C GLU A 39 -4.55 -8.14 2.04
N PHE A 40 -5.88 -8.23 1.86
CA PHE A 40 -6.81 -8.40 2.97
C PHE A 40 -6.76 -9.82 3.52
N ASP A 41 -6.94 -9.95 4.83
CA ASP A 41 -7.26 -11.20 5.47
C ASP A 41 -8.78 -11.36 5.72
N ALA A 42 -9.18 -12.50 6.28
CA ALA A 42 -10.59 -12.77 6.57
C ALA A 42 -11.20 -11.82 7.63
N LYS A 43 -10.37 -11.22 8.48
CA LYS A 43 -10.75 -10.28 9.55
C LYS A 43 -10.74 -8.82 9.10
N ASP A 44 -10.60 -8.58 7.80
CA ASP A 44 -10.43 -7.24 7.22
C ASP A 44 -9.19 -6.47 7.71
N VAL A 45 -8.14 -7.20 8.12
CA VAL A 45 -6.82 -6.64 8.43
C VAL A 45 -5.96 -6.66 7.16
N VAL A 46 -5.34 -5.53 6.85
CA VAL A 46 -4.55 -5.33 5.64
C VAL A 46 -3.09 -5.64 5.91
N HIS A 47 -2.52 -6.54 5.11
CA HIS A 47 -1.15 -6.98 5.27
C HIS A 47 -0.31 -6.63 4.05
N ALA A 48 0.95 -6.26 4.27
CA ALA A 48 1.96 -6.21 3.24
C ALA A 48 2.82 -7.49 3.23
N ARG A 49 3.33 -7.84 2.06
CA ARG A 49 4.23 -8.96 1.85
C ARG A 49 5.26 -8.59 0.78
N ILE A 50 6.54 -8.66 1.16
CA ILE A 50 7.67 -8.38 0.26
C ILE A 50 8.24 -9.69 -0.24
N ASP A 51 8.43 -9.83 -1.57
CA ASP A 51 9.02 -11.02 -2.22
C ASP A 51 8.40 -12.36 -1.78
N ARG A 52 7.08 -12.37 -1.57
CA ARG A 52 6.31 -13.54 -1.12
C ARG A 52 6.75 -14.12 0.24
N ARG A 53 7.34 -13.31 1.11
CA ARG A 53 7.78 -13.71 2.47
C ARG A 53 6.64 -13.68 3.49
N ARG A 54 6.98 -13.65 4.78
CA ARG A 54 6.01 -13.52 5.89
C ARG A 54 5.18 -12.23 5.72
N LYS A 55 3.90 -12.29 6.09
CA LYS A 55 3.05 -11.10 6.16
C LYS A 55 3.49 -10.19 7.30
N ILE A 56 3.38 -8.90 7.09
CA ILE A 56 3.46 -7.85 8.11
C ILE A 56 2.21 -6.97 7.98
N PRO A 57 1.72 -6.31 9.04
CA PRO A 57 0.68 -5.30 8.93
C PRO A 57 1.09 -4.22 7.91
N VAL A 58 0.15 -3.73 7.09
CA VAL A 58 0.48 -2.67 6.13
C VAL A 58 0.86 -1.37 6.83
N THR A 59 0.36 -1.15 8.04
CA THR A 59 0.72 -0.02 8.90
C THR A 59 2.21 -0.01 9.25
N SER A 60 2.85 -1.17 9.47
CA SER A 60 4.30 -1.24 9.69
C SER A 60 5.06 -0.77 8.44
N LEU A 61 4.57 -1.06 7.24
CA LEU A 61 5.16 -0.52 6.00
C LEU A 61 5.05 1.00 5.94
N LEU A 62 3.92 1.57 6.36
CA LEU A 62 3.69 3.01 6.40
C LEU A 62 4.53 3.71 7.48
N MET A 63 4.70 3.09 8.64
CA MET A 63 5.62 3.57 9.68
C MET A 63 7.07 3.58 9.19
N ALA A 64 7.51 2.55 8.47
CA ALA A 64 8.83 2.53 7.85
C ALA A 64 9.03 3.65 6.81
N LEU A 65 7.95 4.07 6.13
CA LEU A 65 7.90 5.24 5.25
C LEU A 65 7.91 6.58 6.00
N GLY A 66 7.89 6.55 7.34
CA GLY A 66 7.99 7.72 8.20
C GLY A 66 6.66 8.32 8.62
N MET A 67 5.57 7.57 8.54
CA MET A 67 4.25 8.00 9.03
C MET A 67 4.03 7.54 10.47
N ASP A 68 3.39 8.36 11.29
CA ASP A 68 2.88 7.95 12.59
C ASP A 68 1.41 7.47 12.50
N GLY A 69 0.84 7.04 13.62
CA GLY A 69 -0.54 6.56 13.67
C GLY A 69 -1.56 7.59 13.19
N GLU A 70 -1.42 8.84 13.61
CA GLU A 70 -2.28 9.96 13.21
C GLU A 70 -2.20 10.24 11.71
N GLU A 71 -0.99 10.34 11.14
CA GLU A 71 -0.78 10.56 9.71
C GLU A 71 -1.35 9.40 8.90
N ILE A 72 -1.20 8.15 9.37
CA ILE A 72 -1.81 6.97 8.73
C ILE A 72 -3.32 7.11 8.72
N LEU A 73 -3.95 7.39 9.86
CA LEU A 73 -5.41 7.45 9.95
C LEU A 73 -5.98 8.62 9.14
N SER A 74 -5.44 9.82 9.29
CA SER A 74 -5.84 11.02 8.53
C SER A 74 -5.60 10.91 7.02
N THR A 75 -4.66 10.04 6.59
CA THR A 75 -4.45 9.75 5.17
C THR A 75 -5.58 8.92 4.56
N PHE A 76 -6.15 7.97 5.30
CA PHE A 76 -7.15 7.03 4.76
C PHE A 76 -8.59 7.33 5.19
N TYR A 77 -8.77 8.20 6.19
CA TYR A 77 -10.07 8.57 6.72
C TYR A 77 -10.19 10.08 6.79
N ASP A 78 -11.40 10.57 6.52
CA ASP A 78 -11.72 11.95 6.84
C ASP A 78 -11.92 12.08 8.36
N ILE A 79 -11.52 13.23 8.89
CA ILE A 79 -11.69 13.57 10.29
C ILE A 79 -12.82 14.59 10.41
N VAL A 80 -13.71 14.36 11.38
CA VAL A 80 -14.75 15.30 11.76
C VAL A 80 -14.52 15.76 13.18
N THR A 81 -14.41 17.07 13.35
CA THR A 81 -14.34 17.71 14.66
C THR A 81 -15.74 17.78 15.26
N ALA A 82 -15.93 17.11 16.40
CA ALA A 82 -17.11 17.25 17.22
C ALA A 82 -16.82 18.27 18.32
N THR A 83 -17.57 19.37 18.33
CA THR A 83 -17.45 20.44 19.33
C THR A 83 -18.55 20.30 20.36
N ARG A 84 -18.23 20.47 21.63
CA ARG A 84 -19.17 20.29 22.73
C ARG A 84 -20.20 21.43 22.75
N GLY A 85 -21.47 21.06 22.80
CA GLY A 85 -22.60 21.97 22.97
C GLY A 85 -23.35 21.72 24.26
N ASP A 86 -24.40 22.51 24.51
CA ASP A 86 -25.19 22.45 25.75
C ASP A 86 -25.90 21.10 25.96
N ASN A 87 -26.34 20.46 24.88
CA ASN A 87 -27.16 19.24 24.89
C ASN A 87 -26.52 18.06 24.15
N GLY A 88 -25.20 18.06 23.96
CA GLY A 88 -24.48 17.00 23.25
C GLY A 88 -23.27 17.53 22.49
N TRP A 89 -22.90 16.84 21.40
CA TRP A 89 -21.83 17.24 20.52
C TRP A 89 -22.40 17.83 19.23
N ILE A 90 -21.74 18.83 18.68
CA ILE A 90 -22.07 19.47 17.42
C ILE A 90 -21.08 18.95 16.38
N VAL A 91 -21.59 18.34 15.32
CA VAL A 91 -20.80 17.83 14.19
C VAL A 91 -21.23 18.51 12.89
N PRO A 92 -20.31 18.79 11.95
CA PRO A 92 -20.65 19.28 10.63
C PRO A 92 -21.55 18.29 9.87
N PHE A 93 -22.55 18.82 9.16
CA PHE A 93 -23.44 18.03 8.32
C PHE A 93 -22.81 17.82 6.93
N ASP A 94 -22.55 16.55 6.58
CA ASP A 94 -22.14 16.16 5.24
C ASP A 94 -23.22 15.28 4.56
N PRO A 95 -23.91 15.78 3.51
CA PRO A 95 -25.00 15.07 2.85
C PRO A 95 -24.55 13.83 2.06
N GLU A 96 -23.31 13.78 1.57
CA GLU A 96 -22.82 12.63 0.81
C GLU A 96 -22.46 11.48 1.75
N LYS A 97 -21.88 11.78 2.93
CA LYS A 97 -21.50 10.77 3.93
C LYS A 97 -22.70 10.16 4.64
N LEU A 98 -23.69 10.97 4.98
CA LEU A 98 -24.93 10.48 5.60
C LEU A 98 -25.85 9.75 4.62
N ARG A 99 -25.52 9.71 3.34
CA ARG A 99 -26.36 9.06 2.33
C ARG A 99 -26.37 7.55 2.53
N GLY A 100 -27.57 7.00 2.68
CA GLY A 100 -27.78 5.56 2.79
C GLY A 100 -27.65 5.02 4.21
N THR A 101 -27.21 5.84 5.17
CA THR A 101 -27.21 5.48 6.59
C THR A 101 -28.62 5.56 7.16
N LYS A 102 -28.84 4.85 8.27
CA LYS A 102 -30.07 4.88 9.04
C LYS A 102 -29.81 5.69 10.30
N ALA A 103 -30.62 6.71 10.56
CA ALA A 103 -30.50 7.49 11.78
C ALA A 103 -30.75 6.57 12.99
N SER A 104 -29.77 6.47 13.90
CA SER A 104 -29.93 5.71 15.15
C SER A 104 -30.89 6.43 16.11
N GLU A 105 -30.77 7.76 16.16
CA GLU A 105 -31.57 8.68 16.96
C GLU A 105 -32.05 9.85 16.10
N ASP A 106 -32.81 10.75 16.71
CA ASP A 106 -33.26 11.98 16.08
C ASP A 106 -32.05 12.89 15.80
N TYR A 107 -31.84 13.26 14.54
CA TYR A 107 -30.88 14.30 14.20
C TYR A 107 -31.54 15.66 14.38
N VAL A 108 -30.90 16.52 15.17
CA VAL A 108 -31.35 17.89 15.46
C VAL A 108 -30.41 18.87 14.78
N ASP A 109 -30.95 19.89 14.10
CA ASP A 109 -30.13 20.97 13.56
C ASP A 109 -29.63 21.87 14.69
N ALA A 110 -28.31 22.09 14.75
CA ALA A 110 -27.72 22.87 15.84
C ALA A 110 -28.10 24.35 15.82
N ALA A 111 -28.50 24.89 14.65
CA ALA A 111 -28.90 26.30 14.53
C ALA A 111 -30.36 26.55 14.95
N SER A 112 -31.28 25.70 14.50
CA SER A 112 -32.72 25.85 14.77
C SER A 112 -33.20 25.10 16.02
N GLY A 113 -32.48 24.07 16.45
CA GLY A 113 -32.93 23.14 17.51
C GLY A 113 -34.09 22.24 17.07
N GLU A 114 -34.45 22.23 15.78
CA GLU A 114 -35.52 21.39 15.25
C GLU A 114 -35.02 20.00 14.85
N VAL A 115 -35.85 18.98 15.07
CA VAL A 115 -35.58 17.61 14.59
C VAL A 115 -35.70 17.60 13.07
N VAL A 116 -34.57 17.37 12.40
CA VAL A 116 -34.47 17.35 10.95
C VAL A 116 -34.63 15.95 10.35
N VAL A 117 -34.26 14.91 11.12
CA VAL A 117 -34.46 13.51 10.75
C VAL A 117 -34.87 12.72 11.99
N GLU A 118 -36.01 12.04 11.94
CA GLU A 118 -36.45 11.16 13.02
C GLU A 118 -35.65 9.84 13.05
N ALA A 119 -35.50 9.29 14.24
CA ALA A 119 -34.88 8.02 14.51
C ALA A 119 -35.45 6.90 13.63
N GLY A 120 -34.56 6.07 13.12
CA GLY A 120 -34.89 4.92 12.28
C GLY A 120 -35.20 5.26 10.82
N LYS A 121 -35.31 6.53 10.42
CA LYS A 121 -35.44 6.90 9.01
C LYS A 121 -34.11 6.72 8.27
N LYS A 122 -34.19 6.17 7.06
CA LYS A 122 -33.04 6.06 6.15
C LYS A 122 -32.84 7.39 5.43
N ILE A 123 -31.61 7.91 5.48
CA ILE A 123 -31.27 9.16 4.80
C ILE A 123 -31.11 8.86 3.31
N THR A 124 -32.14 9.19 2.54
CA THR A 124 -32.12 9.05 1.08
C THR A 124 -31.46 10.28 0.45
N ALA A 125 -30.98 10.14 -0.79
CA ALA A 125 -30.43 11.28 -1.55
C ALA A 125 -31.41 12.47 -1.64
N ARG A 126 -32.71 12.20 -1.69
CA ARG A 126 -33.75 13.24 -1.67
C ARG A 126 -33.79 13.97 -0.32
N LEU A 127 -33.79 13.22 0.78
CA LEU A 127 -33.82 13.81 2.13
C LEU A 127 -32.55 14.64 2.39
N ALA A 128 -31.37 14.11 2.05
CA ALA A 128 -30.11 14.83 2.19
C ALA A 128 -30.13 16.17 1.44
N ARG A 129 -30.62 16.21 0.18
CA ARG A 129 -30.78 17.46 -0.58
C ARG A 129 -31.75 18.44 0.09
N GLN A 130 -32.87 17.95 0.62
CA GLN A 130 -33.83 18.79 1.33
C GLN A 130 -33.21 19.43 2.59
N LEU A 131 -32.33 18.72 3.29
CA LEU A 131 -31.63 19.27 4.46
C LEU A 131 -30.65 20.37 4.06
N VAL A 132 -29.94 20.20 2.94
CA VAL A 132 -29.07 21.24 2.37
C VAL A 132 -29.90 22.47 1.95
N GLU A 133 -31.03 22.28 1.28
CA GLU A 133 -31.93 23.38 0.88
C GLU A 133 -32.51 24.14 2.08
N LYS A 134 -32.75 23.44 3.20
CA LYS A 134 -33.16 24.04 4.48
C LYS A 134 -32.01 24.79 5.19
N GLY A 135 -30.78 24.69 4.70
CA GLY A 135 -29.63 25.39 5.25
C GLY A 135 -29.00 24.73 6.47
N VAL A 136 -29.25 23.43 6.71
CA VAL A 136 -28.63 22.68 7.82
C VAL A 136 -27.13 22.58 7.58
N LYS A 137 -26.33 23.04 8.55
CA LYS A 137 -24.85 23.05 8.48
C LYS A 137 -24.20 22.11 9.49
N SER A 138 -24.86 21.87 10.61
CA SER A 138 -24.32 21.09 11.72
C SER A 138 -25.45 20.40 12.45
N LEU A 139 -25.18 19.19 12.91
CA LEU A 139 -26.12 18.37 13.66
C LEU A 139 -25.67 18.29 15.11
N VAL A 140 -26.64 18.27 16.02
CA VAL A 140 -26.40 17.84 17.40
C VAL A 140 -26.50 16.33 17.44
N VAL A 141 -25.47 15.69 17.98
CA VAL A 141 -25.40 14.26 18.24
C VAL A 141 -25.26 14.02 19.74
N SER A 142 -25.94 12.99 20.24
CA SER A 142 -25.88 12.62 21.65
C SER A 142 -24.55 11.93 22.00
N ASP A 143 -24.24 11.80 23.29
CA ASP A 143 -23.09 11.03 23.74
C ASP A 143 -23.18 9.57 23.28
N GLU A 144 -24.39 8.99 23.26
CA GLU A 144 -24.65 7.62 22.78
C GLU A 144 -24.28 7.43 21.30
N GLN A 145 -24.44 8.47 20.47
CA GLN A 145 -24.04 8.44 19.06
C GLN A 145 -22.53 8.63 18.84
N VAL A 146 -21.82 9.17 19.83
CA VAL A 146 -20.36 9.31 19.81
C VAL A 146 -19.69 8.04 20.36
N LEU A 147 -20.34 7.33 21.28
CA LEU A 147 -19.87 6.04 21.77
C LEU A 147 -19.67 5.04 20.62
N GLY A 148 -18.54 4.33 20.66
CA GLY A 148 -18.18 3.35 19.63
C GLY A 148 -17.59 3.95 18.35
N ARG A 149 -17.55 5.29 18.21
CA ARG A 149 -16.73 5.94 17.17
C ARG A 149 -15.25 5.89 17.55
N TYR A 150 -14.38 6.21 16.59
CA TYR A 150 -12.93 6.16 16.78
C TYR A 150 -12.32 7.56 16.77
N LEU A 151 -11.31 7.78 17.60
CA LEU A 151 -10.56 9.03 17.63
C LEU A 151 -9.66 9.18 16.39
N GLY A 152 -9.55 10.41 15.89
CA GLY A 152 -8.66 10.76 14.78
C GLY A 152 -7.28 11.26 15.20
N GLU A 153 -7.16 11.73 16.44
CA GLU A 153 -5.96 12.36 17.00
C GLU A 153 -5.76 11.90 18.45
N ASP A 154 -4.53 11.98 18.93
CA ASP A 154 -4.16 11.71 20.31
C ASP A 154 -4.76 12.76 21.25
N ILE A 155 -5.23 12.30 22.40
CA ILE A 155 -5.76 13.17 23.45
C ILE A 155 -4.69 13.35 24.51
N VAL A 156 -3.88 14.39 24.32
CA VAL A 156 -2.78 14.73 25.23
C VAL A 156 -3.14 15.92 26.11
N ASN A 157 -2.71 15.87 27.37
CA ASN A 157 -2.63 17.06 28.22
C ASN A 157 -1.34 17.83 27.91
N PHE A 158 -1.46 19.01 27.30
CA PHE A 158 -0.26 19.81 27.00
C PHE A 158 0.44 20.37 28.24
N GLU A 159 -0.23 20.44 29.40
CA GLU A 159 0.36 20.93 30.65
C GLU A 159 1.13 19.84 31.40
N THR A 160 0.62 18.61 31.44
CA THR A 160 1.25 17.49 32.16
C THR A 160 2.05 16.55 31.27
N GLY A 161 1.81 16.58 29.95
CA GLY A 161 2.38 15.63 28.98
C GLY A 161 1.78 14.23 29.05
N GLU A 162 0.69 14.04 29.80
CA GLU A 162 -0.01 12.77 29.92
C GLU A 162 -0.87 12.50 28.67
N ILE A 163 -0.75 11.30 28.10
CA ILE A 163 -1.56 10.83 26.97
C ILE A 163 -2.76 10.07 27.55
N TYR A 164 -3.97 10.56 27.30
CA TYR A 164 -5.21 9.96 27.79
C TYR A 164 -5.80 8.93 26.83
N ALA A 165 -5.62 9.14 25.52
CA ALA A 165 -6.09 8.25 24.47
C ALA A 165 -5.22 8.42 23.23
N GLU A 166 -5.05 7.34 22.47
CA GLU A 166 -4.30 7.33 21.22
C GLU A 166 -5.25 7.41 20.01
N ALA A 167 -4.75 7.91 18.89
CA ALA A 167 -5.48 7.96 17.65
C ALA A 167 -5.90 6.55 17.19
N GLY A 168 -7.17 6.38 16.87
CA GLY A 168 -7.78 5.10 16.53
C GLY A 168 -8.41 4.36 17.71
N ASP A 169 -8.24 4.83 18.95
CA ASP A 169 -8.97 4.29 20.09
C ASP A 169 -10.48 4.50 19.95
N GLU A 170 -11.24 3.55 20.50
CA GLU A 170 -12.69 3.61 20.53
C GLU A 170 -13.17 4.51 21.68
N VAL A 171 -14.09 5.41 21.37
CA VAL A 171 -14.67 6.31 22.37
C VAL A 171 -15.58 5.50 23.29
N SER A 172 -15.09 5.28 24.51
CA SER A 172 -15.81 4.59 25.58
C SER A 172 -16.45 5.57 26.56
N GLU A 173 -17.41 5.11 27.36
CA GLU A 173 -18.04 5.94 28.41
C GLU A 173 -17.00 6.52 29.37
N LYS A 174 -16.00 5.71 29.76
CA LYS A 174 -14.90 6.15 30.63
C LYS A 174 -14.10 7.28 30.01
N MET A 175 -13.86 7.21 28.69
CA MET A 175 -13.13 8.24 27.96
C MET A 175 -13.94 9.54 27.90
N LEU A 176 -15.25 9.47 27.67
CA LEU A 176 -16.12 10.65 27.71
C LEU A 176 -16.10 11.30 29.10
N ASP A 177 -16.13 10.52 30.18
CA ASP A 177 -16.02 11.06 31.54
C ASP A 177 -14.66 11.74 31.80
N GLN A 178 -13.56 11.15 31.34
CA GLN A 178 -12.23 11.78 31.40
C GLN A 178 -12.17 13.09 30.60
N LEU A 179 -12.75 13.12 29.40
CA LEU A 179 -12.84 14.33 28.59
C LEU A 179 -13.66 15.44 29.26
N ARG A 180 -14.68 15.06 30.04
CA ARG A 180 -15.46 15.99 30.85
C ARG A 180 -14.64 16.58 31.99
N GLU A 181 -13.84 15.76 32.68
CA GLU A 181 -12.94 16.23 33.74
C GLU A 181 -11.86 17.18 33.20
N LEU A 182 -11.39 16.93 31.98
CA LEU A 182 -10.38 17.75 31.30
C LEU A 182 -10.94 19.05 30.70
N ASN A 183 -12.26 19.28 30.76
CA ASN A 183 -12.95 20.39 30.09
C ASN A 183 -12.59 20.53 28.61
N ARG A 184 -12.36 19.42 27.91
CA ARG A 184 -12.04 19.45 26.49
C ARG A 184 -13.31 19.71 25.69
N GLU A 185 -13.30 20.78 24.91
CA GLU A 185 -14.46 21.24 24.12
C GLU A 185 -14.50 20.60 22.73
N GLU A 186 -13.40 20.03 22.23
CA GLU A 186 -13.33 19.49 20.87
C GLU A 186 -12.67 18.11 20.84
N ILE A 187 -13.26 17.20 20.07
CA ILE A 187 -12.70 15.87 19.78
C ILE A 187 -12.69 15.63 18.28
N ALA A 188 -11.59 15.06 17.78
CA ALA A 188 -11.45 14.63 16.40
C ALA A 188 -11.93 13.19 16.26
N LEU A 189 -12.92 12.93 15.41
CA LEU A 189 -13.50 11.61 15.18
C LEU A 189 -13.25 11.16 13.74
N LEU A 190 -12.90 9.88 13.57
CA LEU A 190 -12.79 9.26 12.25
C LEU A 190 -14.18 9.02 11.66
N GLU A 191 -14.37 9.43 10.40
CA GLU A 191 -15.59 9.17 9.64
C GLU A 191 -15.61 7.73 9.11
N ILE A 192 -16.00 6.81 9.99
CA ILE A 192 -16.18 5.38 9.70
C ILE A 192 -17.63 5.01 10.00
N ASP A 193 -18.35 4.57 8.97
CA ASP A 193 -19.78 4.22 9.07
C ASP A 193 -20.07 2.71 8.96
N HIS A 194 -19.03 1.90 8.68
CA HIS A 194 -19.11 0.44 8.44
C HIS A 194 -20.05 0.02 7.29
N VAL A 195 -20.54 0.98 6.50
CA VAL A 195 -21.45 0.75 5.37
C VAL A 195 -20.77 1.16 4.08
N ASN A 196 -20.35 2.42 4.00
CA ASN A 196 -19.65 2.98 2.85
C ASN A 196 -18.14 3.00 3.06
N VAL A 197 -17.68 3.11 4.32
CA VAL A 197 -16.27 3.19 4.71
C VAL A 197 -15.99 2.23 5.86
N GLY A 198 -15.14 1.24 5.63
CA GLY A 198 -14.74 0.28 6.65
C GLY A 198 -13.55 0.72 7.51
N ALA A 199 -13.52 0.25 8.77
CA ALA A 199 -12.44 0.49 9.73
C ALA A 199 -11.15 -0.31 9.44
N TYR A 200 -10.82 -0.58 8.18
CA TYR A 200 -9.73 -1.49 7.79
C TYR A 200 -8.35 -1.06 8.27
N MET A 201 -7.96 0.19 8.01
CA MET A 201 -6.66 0.73 8.41
C MET A 201 -6.57 0.91 9.92
N ARG A 202 -7.65 1.35 10.57
CA ARG A 202 -7.76 1.42 12.03
C ARG A 202 -7.58 0.05 12.68
N ASN A 203 -8.29 -0.95 12.20
CA ASN A 203 -8.19 -2.32 12.72
C ASN A 203 -6.81 -2.92 12.48
N THR A 204 -6.16 -2.53 11.38
CA THR A 204 -4.79 -2.94 11.08
C THR A 204 -3.80 -2.28 12.03
N LEU A 205 -3.95 -0.98 12.31
CA LEU A 205 -3.13 -0.26 13.27
C LEU A 205 -3.25 -0.88 14.67
N ALA A 206 -4.47 -1.16 15.12
CA ALA A 206 -4.73 -1.81 16.41
C ALA A 206 -4.19 -3.27 16.49
N ALA A 207 -3.99 -3.93 15.34
CA ALA A 207 -3.40 -5.27 15.27
C ALA A 207 -1.87 -5.24 15.11
N ASP A 208 -1.31 -4.09 14.78
CA ASP A 208 0.13 -3.88 14.65
C ASP A 208 0.78 -3.86 16.03
N LYS A 209 2.00 -4.40 16.11
CA LYS A 209 2.80 -4.41 17.34
C LYS A 209 3.90 -3.36 17.32
N ASN A 210 4.11 -2.73 16.17
CA ASN A 210 5.08 -1.68 16.02
C ASN A 210 4.40 -0.35 16.35
N GLU A 211 5.04 0.45 17.18
CA GLU A 211 4.56 1.78 17.59
C GLU A 211 5.40 2.88 16.93
N SER A 212 6.61 2.54 16.45
CA SER A 212 7.57 3.49 15.90
C SER A 212 8.10 3.06 14.53
N ARG A 213 8.65 4.05 13.80
CA ARG A 213 9.39 3.81 12.54
C ARG A 213 10.55 2.83 12.73
N GLU A 214 11.25 2.90 13.86
CA GLU A 214 12.39 2.04 14.15
C GLU A 214 11.95 0.57 14.29
N ASP A 215 10.91 0.31 15.08
CA ASP A 215 10.37 -1.04 15.26
C ASP A 215 9.89 -1.64 13.95
N ALA A 216 9.19 -0.83 13.15
CA ALA A 216 8.73 -1.23 11.82
C ALA A 216 9.90 -1.59 10.89
N LEU A 217 10.96 -0.78 10.85
CA LEU A 217 12.17 -1.08 10.08
C LEU A 217 12.83 -2.37 10.55
N PHE A 218 12.88 -2.61 11.87
CA PHE A 218 13.43 -3.83 12.44
C PHE A 218 12.61 -5.07 12.10
N ASP A 219 11.28 -5.01 12.14
CA ASP A 219 10.45 -6.16 11.77
C ASP A 219 10.59 -6.48 10.27
N ILE A 220 10.57 -5.45 9.40
CA ILE A 220 10.84 -5.62 7.96
C ILE A 220 12.22 -6.26 7.75
N TYR A 221 13.25 -5.78 8.45
CA TYR A 221 14.60 -6.35 8.35
C TYR A 221 14.62 -7.82 8.77
N ARG A 222 13.97 -8.19 9.88
CA ARG A 222 13.90 -9.58 10.37
C ARG A 222 13.16 -10.50 9.40
N VAL A 223 12.17 -9.99 8.66
CA VAL A 223 11.49 -10.75 7.58
C VAL A 223 12.43 -11.00 6.40
N MET A 224 13.22 -9.99 6.02
CA MET A 224 14.14 -10.06 4.89
C MET A 224 15.43 -10.84 5.20
N ARG A 225 15.92 -10.78 6.44
CA ARG A 225 17.12 -11.45 6.92
C ARG A 225 16.89 -12.08 8.30
N PRO A 226 16.24 -13.25 8.35
CA PRO A 226 15.99 -13.92 9.61
C PRO A 226 17.32 -14.34 10.26
N GLY A 227 17.54 -13.93 11.52
CA GLY A 227 18.70 -14.31 12.32
C GLY A 227 19.84 -13.28 12.37
N GLU A 228 19.82 -12.25 11.53
CA GLU A 228 20.75 -11.11 11.64
C GLU A 228 20.16 -10.04 12.57
N PRO A 229 20.87 -9.57 13.62
CA PRO A 229 20.37 -8.48 14.45
C PRO A 229 20.36 -7.17 13.64
N PRO A 230 19.22 -6.46 13.58
CA PRO A 230 19.14 -5.19 12.87
C PRO A 230 19.82 -4.06 13.65
N THR A 231 20.38 -3.10 12.92
CA THR A 231 20.67 -1.75 13.42
C THR A 231 19.84 -0.75 12.61
N ILE A 232 19.58 0.46 13.14
CA ILE A 232 18.77 1.47 12.45
C ILE A 232 19.32 1.72 11.04
N GLU A 233 20.62 1.97 10.93
CA GLU A 233 21.30 2.25 9.67
C GLU A 233 21.18 1.10 8.67
N THR A 234 21.37 -0.15 9.11
CA THR A 234 21.30 -1.32 8.22
C THR A 234 19.87 -1.64 7.79
N ALA A 235 18.90 -1.42 8.67
CA ALA A 235 17.48 -1.59 8.39
C ALA A 235 16.97 -0.53 7.43
N GLU A 236 17.31 0.74 7.66
CA GLU A 236 16.95 1.84 6.77
C GLU A 236 17.60 1.70 5.39
N ALA A 237 18.90 1.41 5.33
CA ALA A 237 19.59 1.19 4.06
C ALA A 237 18.99 0.01 3.28
N MET A 238 18.62 -1.08 3.97
CA MET A 238 17.92 -2.20 3.34
C MET A 238 16.58 -1.74 2.78
N PHE A 239 15.75 -1.09 3.60
CA PHE A 239 14.41 -0.64 3.19
C PHE A 239 14.47 0.29 1.98
N GLN A 240 15.39 1.27 1.99
CA GLN A 240 15.66 2.15 0.85
C GLN A 240 16.03 1.37 -0.42
N SER A 241 16.89 0.35 -0.25
CA SER A 241 17.35 -0.50 -1.35
C SER A 241 16.25 -1.37 -1.98
N LEU A 242 15.13 -1.60 -1.29
CA LEU A 242 14.05 -2.46 -1.77
C LEU A 242 13.19 -1.79 -2.83
N PHE A 243 12.88 -0.49 -2.67
CA PHE A 243 11.84 0.18 -3.48
C PHE A 243 12.28 1.53 -4.07
N PHE A 244 13.26 2.18 -3.46
CA PHE A 244 13.60 3.59 -3.73
C PHE A 244 14.97 3.77 -4.40
N ASP A 245 15.80 2.72 -4.44
CA ASP A 245 17.10 2.74 -5.10
C ASP A 245 16.97 2.39 -6.61
N PRO A 246 17.30 3.31 -7.54
CA PRO A 246 17.22 3.06 -8.98
C PRO A 246 18.21 1.99 -9.48
N GLU A 247 19.30 1.74 -8.75
CA GLU A 247 20.22 0.65 -9.06
C GLU A 247 19.62 -0.71 -8.79
N ARG A 248 18.59 -0.82 -7.94
CA ARG A 248 17.98 -2.09 -7.51
C ARG A 248 16.53 -2.27 -7.93
N TYR A 249 15.80 -1.17 -8.04
CA TYR A 249 14.39 -1.13 -8.37
C TYR A 249 14.14 -0.38 -9.69
N ASP A 250 13.27 -0.93 -10.53
CA ASP A 250 12.89 -0.35 -11.81
C ASP A 250 11.50 -0.86 -12.21
N LEU A 251 10.51 0.02 -12.31
CA LEU A 251 9.18 -0.26 -12.86
C LEU A 251 9.17 -0.37 -14.38
N SER A 252 10.21 0.11 -15.07
CA SER A 252 10.23 0.50 -16.47
C SER A 252 9.25 1.64 -16.80
N ALA A 253 9.48 2.33 -17.92
CA ALA A 253 8.56 3.36 -18.41
C ALA A 253 7.14 2.80 -18.61
N VAL A 254 7.01 1.58 -19.15
CA VAL A 254 5.72 0.93 -19.36
C VAL A 254 5.01 0.63 -18.05
N GLY A 255 5.74 0.17 -17.03
CA GLY A 255 5.15 -0.10 -15.71
C GLY A 255 4.70 1.18 -15.01
N ARG A 256 5.49 2.26 -15.13
CA ARG A 256 5.11 3.58 -14.62
C ARG A 256 3.85 4.11 -15.31
N VAL A 257 3.77 4.07 -16.63
CA VAL A 257 2.56 4.46 -17.39
C VAL A 257 1.35 3.65 -16.93
N LYS A 258 1.48 2.32 -16.80
CA LYS A 258 0.38 1.47 -16.34
C LYS A 258 -0.08 1.80 -14.92
N MET A 259 0.86 2.03 -14.01
CA MET A 259 0.56 2.43 -12.64
C MET A 259 -0.16 3.78 -12.60
N ASN A 260 0.37 4.76 -13.33
CA ASN A 260 -0.23 6.10 -13.43
C ASN A 260 -1.64 6.05 -13.98
N MET A 261 -1.87 5.30 -15.06
CA MET A 261 -3.20 5.14 -15.65
C MET A 261 -4.18 4.44 -14.71
N ARG A 262 -3.73 3.41 -13.96
CA ARG A 262 -4.61 2.63 -13.08
C ARG A 262 -4.97 3.37 -11.79
N LEU A 263 -4.09 4.25 -11.31
CA LEU A 263 -4.23 4.99 -10.05
C LEU A 263 -4.54 6.49 -10.25
N ASP A 264 -4.70 6.92 -11.50
CA ASP A 264 -4.88 8.33 -11.90
C ASP A 264 -3.79 9.28 -11.37
N LEU A 265 -2.52 8.87 -11.51
CA LEU A 265 -1.37 9.66 -11.05
C LEU A 265 -0.71 10.43 -12.21
N GLN A 266 -0.36 11.70 -11.94
CA GLN A 266 0.31 12.59 -12.90
C GLN A 266 1.82 12.61 -12.66
N THR A 267 2.52 11.54 -13.02
CA THR A 267 3.97 11.38 -12.75
C THR A 267 4.73 11.06 -14.01
N GLU A 268 5.93 11.61 -14.17
CA GLU A 268 6.73 11.36 -15.36
C GLU A 268 7.11 9.89 -15.53
N ASP A 269 7.10 9.40 -16.77
CA ASP A 269 7.48 8.03 -17.16
C ASP A 269 8.96 7.71 -16.90
N THR A 270 9.77 8.76 -16.65
CA THR A 270 11.17 8.69 -16.26
C THR A 270 11.35 8.25 -14.81
N MET A 271 10.35 8.46 -13.95
CA MET A 271 10.37 8.08 -12.54
C MET A 271 10.10 6.59 -12.38
N ARG A 272 11.16 5.79 -12.31
CA ARG A 272 11.06 4.31 -12.35
C ARG A 272 11.12 3.62 -11.00
N VAL A 273 11.48 4.33 -9.93
CA VAL A 273 11.38 3.82 -8.56
C VAL A 273 9.98 4.09 -7.98
N LEU A 274 9.60 3.37 -6.92
CA LEU A 274 8.37 3.71 -6.20
C LEU A 274 8.54 4.99 -5.39
N ARG A 275 7.43 5.64 -5.10
CA ARG A 275 7.36 6.77 -4.17
C ARG A 275 6.37 6.46 -3.05
N LYS A 276 6.42 7.25 -1.97
CA LYS A 276 5.45 7.15 -0.86
C LYS A 276 4.02 7.29 -1.40
N GLU A 277 3.78 8.25 -2.29
CA GLU A 277 2.48 8.53 -2.88
C GLU A 277 1.95 7.37 -3.73
N ASP A 278 2.84 6.63 -4.42
CA ASP A 278 2.45 5.46 -5.20
C ASP A 278 1.90 4.36 -4.28
N ILE A 279 2.58 4.10 -3.17
CA ILE A 279 2.18 3.07 -2.19
C ILE A 279 0.87 3.46 -1.51
N LEU A 280 0.73 4.73 -1.11
CA LEU A 280 -0.52 5.26 -0.53
C LEU A 280 -1.69 5.14 -1.51
N ALA A 281 -1.50 5.48 -2.78
CA ALA A 281 -2.53 5.35 -3.81
C ALA A 281 -2.94 3.89 -4.05
N VAL A 282 -1.98 2.95 -4.02
CA VAL A 282 -2.26 1.51 -4.13
C VAL A 282 -3.11 1.04 -2.95
N ILE A 283 -2.76 1.43 -1.73
CA ILE A 283 -3.51 1.06 -0.53
C ILE A 283 -4.92 1.66 -0.62
N ARG A 284 -5.05 2.96 -0.93
CA ARG A 284 -6.36 3.63 -1.03
C ARG A 284 -7.28 2.93 -2.04
N MET A 285 -6.79 2.64 -3.25
CA MET A 285 -7.54 1.91 -4.26
C MET A 285 -7.94 0.49 -3.78
N LEU A 286 -7.07 -0.19 -3.02
CA LEU A 286 -7.39 -1.49 -2.45
C LEU A 286 -8.51 -1.41 -1.40
N LEU A 287 -8.51 -0.36 -0.56
CA LEU A 287 -9.58 -0.11 0.41
C LEU A 287 -10.91 0.22 -0.31
N ASP A 288 -10.85 1.08 -1.34
CA ASP A 288 -12.01 1.43 -2.18
C ASP A 288 -12.65 0.19 -2.80
N LEU A 289 -11.84 -0.74 -3.34
CA LEU A 289 -12.33 -2.01 -3.89
C LEU A 289 -13.03 -2.86 -2.83
N ARG A 290 -12.54 -2.85 -1.59
CA ARG A 290 -13.15 -3.57 -0.47
C ARG A 290 -14.50 -2.96 -0.05
N ASP A 291 -14.62 -1.65 -0.16
CA ASP A 291 -15.86 -0.87 0.01
C ASP A 291 -16.79 -0.92 -1.21
N GLY A 292 -16.41 -1.67 -2.26
CA GLY A 292 -17.22 -1.91 -3.45
C GLY A 292 -17.14 -0.79 -4.50
N ARG A 293 -16.13 0.09 -4.40
CA ARG A 293 -15.86 1.17 -5.35
C ARG A 293 -14.73 0.75 -6.29
N GLY A 294 -14.99 0.78 -7.60
CA GLY A 294 -14.02 0.41 -8.62
C GLY A 294 -14.12 -1.05 -9.07
N GLU A 295 -13.22 -1.44 -9.97
CA GLU A 295 -13.21 -2.76 -10.62
C GLU A 295 -11.85 -3.45 -10.46
N ILE A 296 -11.88 -4.78 -10.37
CA ILE A 296 -10.67 -5.61 -10.37
C ILE A 296 -10.10 -5.79 -11.79
N ASP A 297 -8.80 -6.06 -11.85
CA ASP A 297 -8.11 -6.26 -13.12
C ASP A 297 -8.23 -7.72 -13.58
N ASP A 298 -8.47 -7.93 -14.87
CA ASP A 298 -8.26 -9.24 -15.50
C ASP A 298 -6.76 -9.44 -15.78
N ILE A 299 -6.11 -10.07 -14.82
CA ILE A 299 -4.69 -10.39 -14.86
C ILE A 299 -4.31 -11.29 -16.05
N ASP A 300 -5.24 -12.10 -16.57
CA ASP A 300 -4.97 -13.01 -17.67
C ASP A 300 -5.10 -12.36 -19.05
N ASN A 301 -5.63 -11.14 -19.10
CA ASN A 301 -5.73 -10.35 -20.33
C ASN A 301 -4.36 -10.17 -20.99
N LEU A 302 -4.28 -10.31 -22.32
CA LEU A 302 -3.06 -10.12 -23.09
C LEU A 302 -2.44 -8.72 -22.90
N GLY A 303 -3.25 -7.70 -22.65
CA GLY A 303 -2.77 -6.35 -22.30
C GLY A 303 -1.91 -6.33 -21.04
N ASN A 304 -2.12 -7.28 -20.12
CA ASN A 304 -1.37 -7.45 -18.87
C ASN A 304 -0.23 -8.48 -18.99
N ARG A 305 -0.04 -9.05 -20.18
CA ARG A 305 1.04 -9.98 -20.48
C ARG A 305 2.03 -9.37 -21.45
N ARG A 306 3.32 -9.58 -21.19
CA ARG A 306 4.41 -9.05 -22.00
C ARG A 306 5.27 -10.17 -22.57
N VAL A 307 5.61 -10.05 -23.84
CA VAL A 307 6.58 -10.90 -24.52
C VAL A 307 7.97 -10.28 -24.36
N ARG A 308 8.92 -11.04 -23.82
CA ARG A 308 10.34 -10.65 -23.81
C ARG A 308 11.02 -11.34 -24.99
N SER A 309 11.82 -10.58 -25.72
CA SER A 309 12.70 -11.13 -26.75
C SER A 309 14.00 -11.64 -26.12
N VAL A 310 14.81 -12.35 -26.91
CA VAL A 310 16.14 -12.82 -26.49
C VAL A 310 17.04 -11.64 -26.09
N GLY A 311 16.98 -10.52 -26.82
CA GLY A 311 17.80 -9.35 -26.56
C GLY A 311 17.54 -8.75 -25.17
N GLU A 312 16.28 -8.61 -24.78
CA GLU A 312 15.91 -8.06 -23.48
C GLU A 312 16.32 -8.99 -22.31
N LEU A 313 16.14 -10.31 -22.48
CA LEU A 313 16.58 -11.27 -21.47
C LEU A 313 18.10 -11.27 -21.32
N MET A 314 18.83 -11.20 -22.44
CA MET A 314 20.28 -11.12 -22.47
C MET A 314 20.81 -9.82 -21.86
N GLU A 315 20.16 -8.68 -22.14
CA GLU A 315 20.49 -7.37 -21.56
C GLU A 315 20.45 -7.42 -20.03
N ASN A 316 19.37 -8.00 -19.47
CA ASN A 316 19.24 -8.14 -18.02
C ASN A 316 20.36 -8.98 -17.40
N GLN A 317 20.73 -10.11 -18.02
CA GLN A 317 21.80 -10.96 -17.52
C GLN A 317 23.18 -10.30 -17.69
N TYR A 318 23.39 -9.61 -18.80
CA TYR A 318 24.62 -8.86 -19.04
C TYR A 318 24.79 -7.75 -18.00
N ARG A 319 23.72 -7.02 -17.66
CA ARG A 319 23.70 -6.02 -16.59
C ARG A 319 24.09 -6.61 -15.24
N VAL A 320 23.60 -7.81 -14.88
CA VAL A 320 24.04 -8.50 -13.65
C VAL A 320 25.55 -8.77 -13.67
N GLY A 321 26.09 -9.16 -14.82
CA GLY A 321 27.52 -9.31 -15.03
C GLY A 321 28.30 -8.00 -14.84
N LEU A 322 27.77 -6.88 -15.37
CA LEU A 322 28.36 -5.54 -15.21
C LEU A 322 28.33 -5.08 -13.75
N LEU A 323 27.22 -5.26 -13.03
CA LEU A 323 27.12 -4.91 -11.61
C LEU A 323 28.15 -5.67 -10.74
N ARG A 324 28.41 -6.95 -11.06
CA ARG A 324 29.47 -7.72 -10.39
C ARG A 324 30.86 -7.16 -10.70
N MET A 325 31.09 -6.76 -11.95
CA MET A 325 32.34 -6.15 -12.38
C MET A 325 32.56 -4.79 -11.71
N GLU A 326 31.52 -3.96 -11.65
CA GLU A 326 31.53 -2.64 -11.01
C GLU A 326 31.91 -2.74 -9.52
N ARG A 327 31.32 -3.69 -8.78
CA ARG A 327 31.69 -3.94 -7.37
C ARG A 327 33.17 -4.28 -7.22
N ALA A 328 33.68 -5.18 -8.05
CA ALA A 328 35.10 -5.56 -8.03
C ALA A 328 36.02 -4.38 -8.40
N ILE A 329 35.60 -3.52 -9.33
CA ILE A 329 36.33 -2.30 -9.69
C ILE A 329 36.35 -1.32 -8.51
N LYS A 330 35.20 -1.03 -7.90
CA LYS A 330 35.10 -0.13 -6.73
C LYS A 330 35.98 -0.61 -5.57
N GLU A 331 35.96 -1.91 -5.29
CA GLU A 331 36.81 -2.53 -4.27
C GLU A 331 38.30 -2.38 -4.60
N ARG A 332 38.71 -2.67 -5.84
CA ARG A 332 40.10 -2.48 -6.27
C ARG A 332 40.54 -1.02 -6.22
N MET A 333 39.71 -0.09 -6.68
CA MET A 333 40.02 1.34 -6.68
C MET A 333 40.23 1.90 -5.26
N SER A 334 39.57 1.32 -4.25
CA SER A 334 39.79 1.73 -2.86
C SER A 334 41.15 1.32 -2.29
N SER A 335 41.78 0.30 -2.88
CA SER A 335 43.00 -0.32 -2.35
C SER A 335 44.27 0.06 -3.09
N VAL A 336 44.18 0.69 -4.26
CA VAL A 336 45.35 0.94 -5.12
C VAL A 336 45.58 2.43 -5.35
N GLU A 337 46.85 2.83 -5.41
CA GLU A 337 47.27 4.20 -5.69
C GLU A 337 46.95 4.60 -7.14
N ILE A 338 46.12 5.63 -7.28
CA ILE A 338 45.54 6.09 -8.56
C ILE A 338 46.62 6.42 -9.61
N ASP A 339 47.78 6.93 -9.17
CA ASP A 339 48.85 7.36 -10.08
C ASP A 339 49.59 6.21 -10.76
N THR A 340 49.44 4.97 -10.27
CA THR A 340 50.19 3.80 -10.76
C THR A 340 49.36 2.81 -11.57
N VAL A 341 48.03 2.98 -11.59
CA VAL A 341 47.10 1.99 -12.15
C VAL A 341 46.54 2.44 -13.49
N MET A 342 46.58 1.55 -14.48
CA MET A 342 45.89 1.78 -15.75
C MET A 342 44.47 1.19 -15.71
N PRO A 343 43.49 1.79 -16.41
CA PRO A 343 42.10 1.32 -16.39
C PRO A 343 41.90 -0.16 -16.72
N GLN A 344 42.74 -0.72 -17.61
CA GLN A 344 42.70 -2.13 -17.99
C GLN A 344 43.01 -3.08 -16.81
N ASP A 345 43.77 -2.63 -15.81
CA ASP A 345 44.16 -3.44 -14.65
C ASP A 345 43.01 -3.60 -13.65
N LEU A 346 42.05 -2.67 -13.68
CA LEU A 346 40.85 -2.69 -12.86
C LEU A 346 39.75 -3.57 -13.47
N ILE A 347 39.73 -3.72 -14.80
CA ILE A 347 38.65 -4.40 -15.52
C ILE A 347 38.91 -5.90 -15.63
N ASN A 348 38.00 -6.71 -15.09
CA ASN A 348 37.99 -8.15 -15.28
C ASN A 348 36.73 -8.58 -16.04
N ALA A 349 36.88 -9.08 -17.27
CA ALA A 349 35.76 -9.49 -18.12
C ALA A 349 35.10 -10.82 -17.69
N LYS A 350 35.73 -11.62 -16.80
CA LYS A 350 35.22 -12.94 -16.40
C LYS A 350 33.77 -12.93 -15.88
N PRO A 351 33.35 -12.01 -14.99
CA PRO A 351 31.98 -11.98 -14.49
C PRO A 351 30.92 -11.74 -15.58
N ALA A 352 31.19 -10.81 -16.51
CA ALA A 352 30.28 -10.53 -17.62
C ALA A 352 30.23 -11.70 -18.62
N ALA A 353 31.38 -12.27 -18.98
CA ALA A 353 31.44 -13.43 -19.86
C ALA A 353 30.75 -14.66 -19.26
N ALA A 354 30.88 -14.87 -17.94
CA ALA A 354 30.20 -15.95 -17.23
C ALA A 354 28.68 -15.79 -17.28
N ALA A 355 28.15 -14.59 -17.03
CA ALA A 355 26.71 -14.32 -17.10
C ALA A 355 26.12 -14.61 -18.49
N VAL A 356 26.85 -14.26 -19.56
CA VAL A 356 26.43 -14.58 -20.94
C VAL A 356 26.44 -16.08 -21.20
N ARG A 357 27.50 -16.79 -20.78
CA ARG A 357 27.58 -18.25 -20.96
C ARG A 357 26.49 -18.98 -20.19
N GLU A 358 26.21 -18.56 -18.96
CA GLU A 358 25.15 -19.13 -18.12
C GLU A 358 23.79 -18.95 -18.80
N PHE A 359 23.49 -17.74 -19.31
CA PHE A 359 22.24 -17.47 -20.02
C PHE A 359 22.02 -18.41 -21.22
N PHE A 360 23.02 -18.63 -22.08
CA PHE A 360 22.86 -19.52 -23.23
C PHE A 360 23.01 -21.01 -22.89
N GLY A 361 23.73 -21.36 -21.83
CA GLY A 361 24.05 -22.75 -21.48
C GLY A 361 23.04 -23.44 -20.58
N SER A 362 22.46 -22.73 -19.59
CA SER A 362 21.61 -23.34 -18.56
C SER A 362 20.17 -22.80 -18.52
N SER A 363 19.85 -21.77 -19.30
CA SER A 363 18.50 -21.22 -19.33
C SER A 363 17.50 -22.21 -19.92
N GLN A 364 16.36 -22.39 -19.26
CA GLN A 364 15.24 -23.20 -19.75
C GLN A 364 14.70 -22.75 -21.11
N LEU A 365 14.92 -21.47 -21.46
CA LEU A 365 14.50 -20.88 -22.73
C LEU A 365 15.55 -21.06 -23.85
N SER A 366 16.77 -21.47 -23.50
CA SER A 366 17.82 -21.82 -24.46
C SER A 366 17.73 -23.31 -24.76
N GLN A 367 16.98 -23.67 -25.80
CA GLN A 367 16.70 -25.06 -26.16
C GLN A 367 17.38 -25.44 -27.46
N PHE A 368 17.70 -26.73 -27.62
CA PHE A 368 18.16 -27.25 -28.90
C PHE A 368 17.08 -27.05 -29.97
N MET A 369 17.48 -26.48 -31.11
CA MET A 369 16.55 -26.16 -32.19
C MET A 369 15.95 -27.45 -32.78
N ASP A 370 14.62 -27.57 -32.78
CA ASP A 370 13.91 -28.58 -33.57
C ASP A 370 14.18 -28.38 -35.07
N GLN A 371 14.97 -29.31 -35.64
CA GLN A 371 15.44 -29.31 -37.01
C GLN A 371 14.80 -30.43 -37.85
N THR A 372 13.67 -30.99 -37.40
CA THR A 372 13.02 -32.10 -38.09
C THR A 372 12.59 -31.74 -39.52
N ASN A 373 12.10 -30.52 -39.72
CA ASN A 373 11.74 -29.95 -41.02
C ASN A 373 11.67 -28.40 -40.93
N PRO A 374 11.63 -27.67 -42.07
CA PRO A 374 11.60 -26.20 -42.06
C PRO A 374 10.41 -25.58 -41.31
N LEU A 375 9.24 -26.24 -41.30
CA LEU A 375 8.06 -25.76 -40.56
C LEU A 375 8.26 -25.87 -39.06
N SER A 376 8.84 -26.98 -38.58
CA SER A 376 9.23 -27.17 -37.18
C SER A 376 10.21 -26.10 -36.73
N GLU A 377 11.21 -25.79 -37.55
CA GLU A 377 12.21 -24.75 -37.24
C GLU A 377 11.55 -23.37 -37.08
N ILE A 378 10.70 -22.96 -38.03
CA ILE A 378 9.99 -21.67 -37.98
C ILE A 378 9.04 -21.62 -36.78
N THR A 379 8.29 -22.70 -36.54
CA THR A 379 7.35 -22.80 -35.42
C THR A 379 8.07 -22.69 -34.08
N HIS A 380 9.25 -23.32 -33.96
CA HIS A 380 10.05 -23.27 -32.75
C HIS A 380 10.57 -21.85 -32.49
N LYS A 381 11.09 -21.16 -33.51
CA LYS A 381 11.57 -19.77 -33.39
C LYS A 381 10.47 -18.77 -33.01
N ARG A 382 9.22 -19.03 -33.42
CA ARG A 382 8.06 -18.16 -33.13
C ARG A 382 7.28 -18.58 -31.88
N ARG A 383 7.76 -19.57 -31.13
CA ARG A 383 7.09 -20.10 -29.93
C ARG A 383 7.15 -19.08 -28.79
N LEU A 384 6.01 -18.87 -28.13
CA LEU A 384 5.93 -18.13 -26.87
C LEU A 384 5.80 -19.14 -25.73
N SER A 385 6.63 -19.00 -24.70
CA SER A 385 6.53 -19.80 -23.46
C SER A 385 6.11 -18.92 -22.30
N ALA A 386 5.23 -19.42 -21.42
CA ALA A 386 4.92 -18.77 -20.14
C ALA A 386 5.84 -19.23 -18.99
N LEU A 387 6.68 -20.24 -19.25
CA LEU A 387 7.63 -20.82 -18.29
C LEU A 387 8.98 -20.08 -18.34
N GLY A 388 9.79 -20.28 -17.31
CA GLY A 388 11.15 -19.73 -17.22
C GLY A 388 11.28 -18.52 -16.29
N PRO A 389 12.42 -17.80 -16.34
CA PRO A 389 12.72 -16.72 -15.41
C PRO A 389 11.65 -15.61 -15.43
N GLY A 390 10.97 -15.40 -14.30
CA GLY A 390 9.88 -14.42 -14.15
C GLY A 390 8.54 -14.84 -14.76
N GLY A 391 8.43 -16.07 -15.26
CA GLY A 391 7.20 -16.69 -15.74
C GLY A 391 6.45 -17.45 -14.66
N LEU A 392 5.49 -18.27 -15.08
CA LEU A 392 4.85 -19.26 -14.22
C LEU A 392 5.80 -20.45 -14.03
N THR A 393 5.81 -21.01 -12.82
CA THR A 393 6.55 -22.23 -12.46
C THR A 393 5.69 -23.46 -12.65
#